data_AF-A0A7Y5RQY6-F1
#
_entry.id   AF-A0A7Y5RQY6-F1
#
_cell.length_a   1.000
_cell.length_b   1.000
_cell.length_c   1.000
_cell.angle_alpha   90.00
_cell.angle_beta   90.00
_cell.angle_gamma   90.00
#
_symmetry.space_group_name_H-M   'P 1'
#
loop_
_entity.id
_entity.type
_entity.pdbx_description
1 polymer ?
#
loop_
_entity_poly.entity_id
_entity_poly.type
_entity_poly.pdbx_seq_one_letter_code
_entity_poly.pdbx_strand_id
1 'polypeptide(L)'
;MGLIALPVFNSPNGLQVIEKATIDLETGRMQGGPIAALLRDPSLGDDLKNEFFKAQMRLALKEAFEVCKTYCKNTQQFQNMRGTSWYHFARIVRDAVTHDFHIDTENKESRLLPLTWRYWTITPEMTGKQVSAGLKGFISHRLVDETMAAYTRFIQTEAL
;
A
#
# COMPACT_ATOMS: atom_id res chain seq x y z
N MET A 1 8.50 -7.34 3.86
CA MET A 1 8.45 -8.44 4.86
C MET A 1 7.06 -8.64 5.47
N GLY A 2 6.24 -7.61 5.73
CA GLY A 2 4.99 -7.79 6.49
C GLY A 2 3.91 -8.67 5.86
N LEU A 3 3.79 -8.77 4.54
CA LEU A 3 2.81 -9.67 3.88
C LEU A 3 3.14 -11.16 4.08
N ILE A 4 4.42 -11.49 4.29
CA ILE A 4 4.90 -12.85 4.56
C ILE A 4 4.44 -13.31 5.96
N ALA A 5 3.93 -12.39 6.80
CA ALA A 5 3.36 -12.71 8.11
C ALA A 5 1.90 -13.21 8.05
N LEU A 6 1.18 -13.04 6.92
CA LEU A 6 -0.22 -13.50 6.82
C LEU A 6 -0.38 -15.02 6.99
N PRO A 7 0.47 -15.88 6.39
CA PRO A 7 0.46 -17.32 6.67
C PRO A 7 0.66 -17.66 8.16
N VAL A 8 1.39 -16.82 8.91
CA VAL A 8 1.58 -17.00 10.36
C VAL A 8 0.25 -16.83 11.10
N PHE A 9 -0.60 -15.89 10.68
CA PHE A 9 -1.91 -15.66 11.30
C PHE A 9 -2.93 -16.75 11.02
N ASN A 10 -2.71 -17.53 9.95
CA ASN A 10 -3.62 -18.59 9.52
C ASN A 10 -3.18 -20.00 9.95
N SER A 11 -2.07 -20.13 10.66
CA SER A 11 -1.56 -21.43 11.13
C SER A 11 -1.59 -21.54 12.65
N PRO A 12 -2.02 -22.69 13.22
CA PRO A 12 -1.98 -22.91 14.67
C PRO A 12 -0.57 -22.71 15.25
N ASN A 13 0.47 -23.15 14.52
CA ASN A 13 1.86 -22.97 14.89
C ASN A 13 2.27 -21.49 14.89
N GLY A 14 1.80 -20.70 13.92
CA GLY A 14 2.08 -19.28 13.85
C GLY A 14 1.44 -18.48 15.00
N LEU A 15 0.22 -18.85 15.42
CA LEU A 15 -0.41 -18.24 16.59
C LEU A 15 0.35 -18.55 17.89
N GLN A 16 0.92 -19.75 18.03
CA GLN A 16 1.78 -20.08 19.19
C GLN A 16 3.09 -19.28 19.19
N VAL A 17 3.64 -18.98 18.01
CA VAL A 17 4.82 -18.11 17.87
C VAL A 17 4.47 -16.69 18.32
N ILE A 18 3.34 -16.15 17.88
CA ILE A 18 2.88 -14.80 18.26
C ILE A 18 2.60 -14.73 19.76
N GLU A 19 1.93 -15.72 20.32
CA GLU A 19 1.59 -15.75 21.75
C GLU A 19 2.82 -15.64 22.66
N LYS A 20 3.93 -16.25 22.25
CA LYS A 20 5.21 -16.21 22.96
C LYS A 20 6.10 -15.04 22.55
N ALA A 21 5.73 -14.32 21.49
CA ALA A 21 6.54 -13.23 20.98
C ALA A 21 6.60 -12.08 21.98
N THR A 22 7.79 -11.54 22.13
CA THR A 22 8.06 -10.33 22.92
C THR A 22 8.79 -9.37 22.00
N ILE A 23 8.27 -8.16 21.88
CA ILE A 23 8.86 -7.10 21.07
C ILE A 23 9.33 -6.02 22.02
N ASP A 24 10.65 -5.82 22.07
CA ASP A 24 11.25 -4.71 22.79
C ASP A 24 11.20 -3.46 21.88
N LEU A 25 10.48 -2.44 22.35
CA LEU A 25 10.39 -1.12 21.75
C LEU A 25 11.17 -0.12 22.63
N GLU A 26 11.57 1.01 22.06
CA GLU A 26 12.23 2.08 22.83
C GLU A 26 11.37 2.56 24.02
N THR A 27 10.05 2.49 23.88
CA THR A 27 9.07 2.92 24.88
C THR A 27 8.61 1.83 25.83
N GLY A 28 9.10 0.59 25.66
CA GLY A 28 8.75 -0.53 26.53
C GLY A 28 8.60 -1.86 25.79
N ARG A 29 8.05 -2.85 26.49
CA ARG A 29 7.92 -4.21 25.99
C ARG A 29 6.49 -4.55 25.64
N MET A 30 6.27 -5.05 24.43
CA MET A 30 4.97 -5.55 23.97
C MET A 30 4.96 -7.07 23.98
N GLN A 31 3.92 -7.66 24.56
CA GLN A 31 3.69 -9.11 24.52
C GLN A 31 2.71 -9.45 23.41
N GLY A 32 2.98 -10.54 22.68
CA GLY A 32 2.11 -10.99 21.60
C GLY A 32 0.91 -11.83 22.04
N GLY A 33 0.84 -12.27 23.31
CA GLY A 33 -0.29 -13.00 23.89
C GLY A 33 -1.67 -12.37 23.64
N PRO A 34 -1.87 -11.07 23.95
CA PRO A 34 -3.13 -10.39 23.64
C PRO A 34 -3.50 -10.39 22.15
N ILE A 35 -2.52 -10.22 21.26
CA ILE A 35 -2.76 -10.25 19.80
C ILE A 35 -3.16 -11.65 19.35
N ALA A 36 -2.49 -12.69 19.85
CA ALA A 36 -2.84 -14.08 19.55
C ALA A 36 -4.25 -14.44 20.03
N ALA A 37 -4.68 -13.92 21.18
CA ALA A 37 -6.05 -14.10 21.69
C ALA A 37 -7.08 -13.46 20.74
N LEU A 38 -6.85 -12.22 20.30
CA LEU A 38 -7.73 -11.53 19.36
C LEU A 38 -7.79 -12.22 17.99
N LEU A 39 -6.67 -12.75 17.48
CA LEU A 39 -6.62 -13.48 16.21
C LEU A 39 -7.36 -14.83 16.27
N ARG A 40 -7.53 -15.42 17.45
CA ARG A 40 -8.30 -16.67 17.66
C ARG A 40 -9.80 -16.43 17.76
N ASP A 41 -10.23 -15.21 18.10
CA ASP A 41 -11.63 -14.85 18.18
C ASP A 41 -12.25 -14.84 16.77
N PRO A 42 -13.22 -15.70 16.45
CA PRO A 42 -13.83 -15.75 15.11
C PRO A 42 -14.55 -14.44 14.73
N SER A 43 -14.98 -13.64 15.70
CA SER A 43 -15.69 -12.38 15.47
C SER A 43 -14.76 -11.19 15.20
N LEU A 44 -13.48 -11.28 15.59
CA LEU A 44 -12.51 -10.18 15.46
C LEU A 44 -11.30 -10.54 14.60
N GLY A 45 -10.95 -11.82 14.53
CA GLY A 45 -9.73 -12.31 13.90
C GLY A 45 -9.67 -12.02 12.40
N ASP A 46 -10.80 -12.16 11.69
CA ASP A 46 -10.84 -11.88 10.26
C ASP A 46 -10.77 -10.38 9.96
N ASP A 47 -11.40 -9.54 10.79
CA ASP A 47 -11.28 -8.08 10.69
C ASP A 47 -9.85 -7.61 10.95
N LEU A 48 -9.18 -8.17 11.97
CA LEU A 48 -7.78 -7.87 12.26
C LEU A 48 -6.83 -8.30 11.15
N LYS A 49 -7.05 -9.49 10.56
CA LYS A 49 -6.28 -9.94 9.39
C LYS A 49 -6.50 -9.02 8.19
N ASN A 50 -7.74 -8.60 7.95
CA ASN A 50 -8.09 -7.69 6.87
C ASN A 50 -7.43 -6.31 7.07
N GLU A 51 -7.46 -5.77 8.28
CA GLU A 51 -6.82 -4.49 8.59
C GLU A 51 -5.30 -4.58 8.51
N PHE A 52 -4.71 -5.66 9.00
CA PHE A 52 -3.27 -5.92 8.83
C PHE A 52 -2.91 -6.01 7.35
N PHE A 53 -3.66 -6.78 6.56
CA PHE A 53 -3.44 -6.91 5.13
C PHE A 53 -3.51 -5.55 4.42
N LYS A 54 -4.57 -4.77 4.67
CA LYS A 54 -4.70 -3.39 4.15
C LYS A 54 -3.52 -2.52 4.57
N ALA A 55 -3.10 -2.58 5.83
CA ALA A 55 -1.94 -1.82 6.32
C ALA A 55 -0.65 -2.18 5.55
N GLN A 56 -0.41 -3.47 5.31
CA GLN A 56 0.76 -3.92 4.55
C GLN A 56 0.71 -3.51 3.08
N MET A 57 -0.47 -3.58 2.44
CA MET A 57 -0.65 -3.12 1.06
C MET A 57 -0.40 -1.61 0.93
N ARG A 58 -0.92 -0.80 1.86
CA ARG A 58 -0.64 0.64 1.91
C ARG A 58 0.85 0.91 2.02
N LEU A 59 1.51 0.24 2.97
CA LEU A 59 2.94 0.39 3.20
C LEU A 59 3.74 0.00 1.96
N ALA A 60 3.41 -1.12 1.32
CA ALA A 60 4.09 -1.58 0.10
C ALA A 60 3.99 -0.55 -1.03
N LEU A 61 2.78 -0.03 -1.31
CA LEU A 61 2.56 0.98 -2.36
C LEU A 61 3.33 2.27 -2.07
N LYS A 62 3.27 2.75 -0.84
CA LYS A 62 3.94 3.99 -0.40
C LYS A 62 5.45 3.87 -0.50
N GLU A 63 6.02 2.87 0.16
CA GLU A 63 7.47 2.69 0.24
C GLU A 63 8.06 2.43 -1.14
N ALA A 64 7.43 1.59 -1.96
CA ALA A 64 7.95 1.30 -3.28
C ALA A 64 7.95 2.51 -4.22
N PHE A 65 6.91 3.37 -4.14
CA PHE A 65 6.89 4.62 -4.89
C PHE A 65 8.01 5.56 -4.45
N GLU A 66 8.20 5.75 -3.14
CA GLU A 66 9.23 6.66 -2.61
C GLU A 66 10.65 6.13 -2.84
N VAL A 67 10.88 4.82 -2.76
CA VAL A 67 12.16 4.19 -3.13
C VAL A 67 12.45 4.41 -4.62
N CYS A 68 11.49 4.12 -5.51
CA CYS A 68 11.65 4.35 -6.94
C CYS A 68 11.94 5.83 -7.25
N LYS A 69 11.17 6.75 -6.64
CA LYS A 69 11.35 8.20 -6.78
C LYS A 69 12.71 8.67 -6.28
N THR A 70 13.16 8.16 -5.14
CA THR A 70 14.48 8.49 -4.57
C THR A 70 15.60 7.98 -5.47
N TYR A 71 15.49 6.75 -5.97
CA TYR A 71 16.41 6.21 -6.96
C TYR A 71 16.50 7.13 -8.18
N CYS A 72 15.36 7.47 -8.79
CA CYS A 72 15.31 8.32 -9.99
C CYS A 72 15.87 9.74 -9.74
N LYS A 73 15.71 10.29 -8.52
CA LYS A 73 16.33 11.56 -8.16
C LYS A 73 17.84 11.44 -8.09
N ASN A 74 18.35 10.37 -7.48
CA ASN A 74 19.79 10.13 -7.33
C ASN A 74 20.47 9.82 -8.67
N THR A 75 19.76 9.17 -9.60
CA THR A 75 20.25 8.86 -10.96
C THR A 75 19.86 9.91 -12.01
N GLN A 76 19.29 11.06 -11.60
CA GLN A 76 18.84 12.13 -12.49
C GLN A 76 17.76 11.73 -13.52
N GLN A 77 17.09 10.59 -13.32
CA GLN A 77 16.02 10.05 -14.15
C GLN A 77 14.60 10.47 -13.72
N PHE A 78 14.49 11.39 -12.76
CA PHE A 78 13.19 11.80 -12.21
C PHE A 78 12.25 12.38 -13.27
N GLN A 79 12.77 13.08 -14.29
CA GLN A 79 11.93 13.57 -15.39
C GLN A 79 11.39 12.43 -16.25
N ASN A 80 12.19 11.39 -16.51
CA ASN A 80 11.75 10.19 -17.23
C ASN A 80 10.64 9.48 -16.45
N MET A 81 10.84 9.30 -15.13
CA MET A 81 9.83 8.71 -14.24
C MET A 81 8.53 9.51 -14.30
N ARG A 82 8.62 10.85 -14.19
CA ARG A 82 7.47 11.74 -14.23
C ARG A 82 6.73 11.70 -15.58
N GLY A 83 7.45 11.45 -16.67
CA GLY A 83 6.89 11.31 -18.02
C GLY A 83 6.15 9.99 -18.25
N THR A 84 6.27 9.01 -17.34
CA THR A 84 5.56 7.73 -17.48
C THR A 84 4.05 7.88 -17.28
N SER A 85 3.27 7.09 -18.01
CA SER A 85 1.80 7.09 -17.93
C SER A 85 1.26 6.67 -16.55
N TRP A 86 2.05 5.94 -15.77
CA TRP A 86 1.66 5.48 -14.44
C TRP A 86 1.96 6.49 -13.32
N TYR A 87 2.89 7.43 -13.52
CA TYR A 87 3.41 8.28 -12.43
C TYR A 87 2.32 9.06 -11.71
N HIS A 88 1.52 9.81 -12.45
CA HIS A 88 0.48 10.66 -11.86
C HIS A 88 -0.62 9.83 -11.19
N PHE A 89 -1.00 8.72 -11.80
CA PHE A 89 -1.94 7.77 -11.22
C PHE A 89 -1.40 7.19 -9.90
N ALA A 90 -0.20 6.61 -9.94
CA ALA A 90 0.43 5.98 -8.78
C ALA A 90 0.67 6.97 -7.64
N ARG A 91 0.97 8.23 -7.96
CA ARG A 91 1.12 9.27 -6.96
C ARG A 91 -0.20 9.60 -6.25
N ILE A 92 -1.31 9.76 -6.97
CA ILE A 92 -2.63 9.98 -6.35
C ILE A 92 -3.01 8.79 -5.48
N VAL A 93 -2.78 7.56 -5.98
CA VAL A 93 -3.01 6.35 -5.18
C VAL A 93 -2.16 6.39 -3.90
N ARG A 94 -0.86 6.70 -4.02
CA ARG A 94 0.07 6.79 -2.89
C ARG A 94 -0.37 7.84 -1.87
N ASP A 95 -0.79 9.01 -2.33
CA ASP A 95 -1.26 10.10 -1.48
C ASP A 95 -2.55 9.66 -0.74
N ALA A 96 -3.51 9.08 -1.46
CA ALA A 96 -4.76 8.57 -0.87
C ALA A 96 -4.51 7.52 0.23
N VAL A 97 -3.56 6.58 0.02
CA VAL A 97 -3.26 5.52 1.01
C VAL A 97 -2.44 5.98 2.22
N THR A 98 -1.79 7.14 2.12
CA THR A 98 -0.90 7.67 3.18
C THR A 98 -1.66 8.55 4.18
N HIS A 99 -2.70 9.25 3.73
CA HIS A 99 -3.55 10.10 4.56
C HIS A 99 -4.74 9.29 5.09
N ASP A 100 -5.96 9.63 4.66
CA ASP A 100 -7.20 9.14 5.27
C ASP A 100 -7.98 8.20 4.35
N PHE A 101 -7.33 7.56 3.38
CA PHE A 101 -7.99 6.80 2.31
C PHE A 101 -9.00 7.63 1.51
N HIS A 102 -8.75 8.92 1.35
CA HIS A 102 -9.55 9.77 0.47
C HIS A 102 -8.74 10.11 -0.76
N ILE A 103 -9.38 10.04 -1.92
CA ILE A 103 -8.79 10.58 -3.14
C ILE A 103 -8.91 12.09 -3.04
N ASP A 104 -7.78 12.77 -2.88
CA ASP A 104 -7.71 14.22 -3.00
C ASP A 104 -7.16 14.56 -4.39
N THR A 105 -7.96 15.29 -5.17
CA THR A 105 -7.54 15.82 -6.47
C THR A 105 -7.72 17.33 -6.56
N GLU A 106 -8.08 18.00 -5.45
CA GLU A 106 -8.43 19.43 -5.42
C GLU A 106 -7.24 20.34 -5.76
N ASN A 107 -6.02 19.78 -5.78
CA ASN A 107 -4.78 20.47 -6.10
C ASN A 107 -4.48 20.53 -7.62
N LYS A 108 -3.21 20.81 -7.98
CA LYS A 108 -2.62 20.90 -9.35
C LYS A 108 -2.95 19.75 -10.30
N GLU A 109 -3.60 18.70 -9.80
CA GLU A 109 -3.92 17.42 -10.42
C GLU A 109 -5.32 17.36 -11.00
N SER A 110 -6.24 18.22 -10.56
CA SER A 110 -7.57 18.36 -11.18
C SER A 110 -7.48 18.54 -12.70
N ARG A 111 -6.44 19.25 -13.18
CA ARG A 111 -6.16 19.44 -14.61
C ARG A 111 -5.67 18.18 -15.34
N LEU A 112 -5.18 17.18 -14.61
CA LEU A 112 -4.67 15.94 -15.16
C LEU A 112 -5.78 14.88 -15.27
N LEU A 113 -6.94 15.11 -14.65
CA LEU A 113 -8.05 14.17 -14.66
C LEU A 113 -8.88 14.28 -15.96
N PRO A 114 -9.47 13.15 -16.43
CA PRO A 114 -9.39 11.81 -15.84
C PRO A 114 -8.03 11.15 -16.10
N LEU A 115 -7.47 10.51 -15.06
CA LEU A 115 -6.22 9.75 -15.16
C LEU A 115 -6.53 8.27 -15.32
N THR A 116 -6.22 7.73 -16.50
CA THR A 116 -6.33 6.30 -16.74
C THR A 116 -4.97 5.66 -16.78
N TRP A 117 -4.79 4.61 -15.97
CA TRP A 117 -3.66 3.72 -16.08
C TRP A 117 -4.16 2.29 -16.13
N ARG A 118 -3.88 1.62 -17.25
CA ARG A 118 -4.40 0.29 -17.59
C ARG A 118 -5.93 0.25 -17.50
N TYR A 119 -6.49 -0.48 -16.52
CA TYR A 119 -7.93 -0.69 -16.35
C TYR A 119 -8.53 0.20 -15.25
N TRP A 120 -7.72 1.07 -14.64
CA TRP A 120 -8.16 1.95 -13.56
C TRP A 120 -8.22 3.38 -14.05
N THR A 121 -9.30 4.05 -13.71
CA THR A 121 -9.50 5.47 -14.01
C THR A 121 -9.81 6.20 -12.71
N ILE A 122 -9.07 7.27 -12.45
CA ILE A 122 -9.38 8.27 -11.43
C ILE A 122 -10.08 9.42 -12.15
N THR A 123 -11.32 9.68 -11.76
CA THR A 123 -12.17 10.74 -12.31
C THR A 123 -12.35 11.87 -11.28
N PRO A 124 -12.73 13.08 -11.71
CA PRO A 124 -12.97 14.21 -10.80
C PRO A 124 -14.01 13.91 -9.72
N GLU A 125 -15.01 13.08 -10.02
CA GLU A 125 -16.11 12.73 -9.11
C GLU A 125 -15.65 11.86 -7.94
N MET A 126 -14.40 11.39 -7.95
CA MET A 126 -13.82 10.56 -6.88
C MET A 126 -13.15 11.40 -5.80
N THR A 127 -13.01 12.71 -6.04
CA THR A 127 -12.45 13.66 -5.08
C THR A 127 -13.26 13.67 -3.78
N GLY A 128 -12.56 13.64 -2.65
CA GLY A 128 -13.16 13.60 -1.32
C GLY A 128 -13.91 12.30 -1.02
N LYS A 129 -13.89 11.30 -1.90
CA LYS A 129 -14.49 9.99 -1.64
C LYS A 129 -13.48 9.06 -0.99
N GLN A 130 -13.95 8.32 0.00
CA GLN A 130 -13.18 7.23 0.56
C GLN A 130 -12.92 6.20 -0.55
N VAL A 131 -11.69 5.68 -0.60
CA VAL A 131 -11.22 4.68 -1.58
C VAL A 131 -12.08 3.41 -1.54
N SER A 132 -12.84 3.15 -0.46
CA SER A 132 -13.83 2.07 -0.35
C SER A 132 -15.16 2.35 -1.08
N ALA A 133 -15.59 3.61 -1.16
CA ALA A 133 -16.94 3.99 -1.60
C ALA A 133 -17.04 4.35 -3.09
N GLY A 134 -15.99 4.92 -3.68
CA GLY A 134 -15.95 5.27 -5.11
C GLY A 134 -15.28 4.23 -6.00
N LEU A 135 -14.50 3.32 -5.40
CA LEU A 135 -13.69 2.30 -6.06
C LEU A 135 -13.82 1.00 -5.27
N LYS A 136 -14.88 0.22 -5.51
CA LYS A 136 -15.00 -1.11 -4.90
C LYS A 136 -13.71 -1.91 -5.16
N GLY A 137 -12.85 -2.03 -4.15
CA GLY A 137 -11.62 -2.82 -4.19
C GLY A 137 -10.38 -2.17 -4.84
N PHE A 138 -10.19 -0.84 -4.77
CA PHE A 138 -9.06 -0.16 -5.48
C PHE A 138 -7.69 -0.75 -5.18
N ILE A 139 -7.32 -0.87 -3.90
CA ILE A 139 -6.10 -1.56 -3.47
C ILE A 139 -6.37 -3.06 -3.51
N SER A 140 -6.66 -3.55 -4.70
CA SER A 140 -6.63 -4.96 -4.99
C SER A 140 -5.17 -5.41 -4.99
N HIS A 141 -4.95 -6.69 -4.67
CA HIS A 141 -3.67 -7.34 -4.94
C HIS A 141 -3.17 -7.02 -6.35
N ARG A 142 -4.09 -7.05 -7.34
CA ARG A 142 -3.79 -6.73 -8.73
C ARG A 142 -3.23 -5.31 -8.91
N LEU A 143 -3.83 -4.29 -8.29
CA LEU A 143 -3.30 -2.92 -8.40
C LEU A 143 -1.88 -2.85 -7.82
N VAL A 144 -1.67 -3.47 -6.65
CA VAL A 144 -0.36 -3.50 -6.01
C VAL A 144 0.67 -4.21 -6.89
N ASP A 145 0.37 -5.42 -7.36
CA ASP A 145 1.27 -6.21 -8.21
C ASP A 145 1.63 -5.47 -9.50
N GLU A 146 0.63 -4.87 -10.17
CA GLU A 146 0.86 -4.13 -11.41
C GLU A 146 1.70 -2.87 -11.18
N THR A 147 1.51 -2.20 -10.04
CA THR A 147 2.25 -0.99 -9.64
C THR A 147 3.70 -1.33 -9.30
N MET A 148 3.90 -2.38 -8.51
CA MET A 148 5.24 -2.89 -8.19
C MET A 148 5.98 -3.31 -9.45
N ALA A 149 5.33 -4.03 -10.36
CA ALA A 149 5.91 -4.43 -11.63
C ALA A 149 6.26 -3.26 -12.56
N ALA A 150 5.52 -2.14 -12.47
CA ALA A 150 5.83 -0.92 -13.22
C ALA A 150 7.09 -0.24 -12.66
N TYR A 151 7.21 -0.14 -11.33
CA TYR A 151 8.39 0.43 -10.68
C TYR A 151 9.65 -0.41 -10.96
N THR A 152 9.56 -1.73 -10.81
CA THR A 152 10.67 -2.64 -11.09
C THR A 152 11.12 -2.55 -12.54
N ARG A 153 10.18 -2.55 -13.50
CA ARG A 153 10.54 -2.39 -14.91
C ARG A 153 11.21 -1.05 -15.18
N PHE A 154 10.66 0.04 -14.66
CA PHE A 154 11.26 1.37 -14.84
C PHE A 154 12.71 1.39 -14.35
N ILE A 155 12.96 0.86 -13.14
CA ILE A 155 14.31 0.76 -12.58
C ILE A 155 15.21 -0.19 -13.40
N GLN A 156 14.69 -1.21 -14.07
CA GLN A 156 15.50 -2.16 -14.83
C GLN A 156 15.81 -1.70 -16.25
N THR A 157 14.89 -0.99 -16.91
CA THR A 157 15.01 -0.65 -18.34
C THR A 157 15.55 0.75 -18.57
N GLU A 158 15.32 1.68 -17.65
CA GLU A 158 15.74 3.08 -17.79
C GLU A 158 16.99 3.41 -16.96
N ALA A 159 17.50 2.47 -16.16
CA ALA A 159 18.72 2.62 -15.34
C ALA A 159 20.05 2.46 -16.09
N LEU A 160 20.01 2.30 -17.41
CA LEU A 160 21.18 2.21 -18.29
C LEU A 160 21.29 3.48 -19.14
#